data_AF-A0A317JWJ9-F1
#
_entry.id   AF-A0A317JWJ9-F1
#
_cell.length_a   1.000
_cell.length_b   1.000
_cell.length_c   1.000
_cell.angle_alpha   90.00
_cell.angle_beta   90.00
_cell.angle_gamma   90.00
#
_symmetry.space_group_name_H-M   'P 1'
#
loop_
_entity.id
_entity.type
_entity.pdbx_description
1 polymer ?
#
loop_
_entity_poly.entity_id
_entity_poly.type
_entity_poly.pdbx_seq_one_letter_code
_entity_poly.pdbx_strand_id
1 'polypeptide(L)'
;MSHIEKITGELRALMTGVERAQGLAAAADSQAQEVALRAAGAGFVAVAAGVARVRNAITGIQGGLRSLAGSIGEATKATAAVPNEATSQETIAGLAPVQSAVDAARDAAAGAITQIGEAQQLVAVILQGGQPGPLLQALDSIKQVLVLVVQRTGGARQSIEAAIAEARQLGSSGN
;
A
#
# COMPACT_ATOMS: atom_id res chain seq x y z
N MET A 1 8.70 -0.57 -26.43
CA MET A 1 7.78 -0.66 -25.28
C MET A 1 7.18 0.71 -25.09
N SER A 2 5.86 0.83 -25.15
CA SER A 2 5.12 2.09 -24.99
C SER A 2 5.17 2.57 -23.53
N HIS A 3 5.05 3.88 -23.33
CA HIS A 3 4.90 4.48 -22.00
C HIS A 3 3.72 3.87 -21.22
N ILE A 4 2.60 3.59 -21.90
CA ILE A 4 1.41 2.98 -21.29
C ILE A 4 1.70 1.55 -20.81
N GLU A 5 2.47 0.77 -21.57
CA GLU A 5 2.89 -0.58 -21.16
C GLU A 5 3.77 -0.52 -19.91
N LYS A 6 4.71 0.44 -19.86
CA LYS A 6 5.57 0.64 -18.70
C LYS A 6 4.77 1.03 -17.45
N ILE A 7 3.84 1.99 -17.59
CA ILE A 7 2.95 2.42 -16.50
C ILE A 7 2.11 1.23 -16.00
N THR A 8 1.54 0.45 -16.93
CA THR A 8 0.77 -0.75 -16.59
C THR A 8 1.62 -1.78 -15.83
N GLY A 9 2.87 -1.97 -16.23
CA GLY A 9 3.82 -2.84 -15.53
C GLY A 9 4.10 -2.39 -14.09
N GLU A 10 4.31 -1.09 -13.87
CA GLU A 10 4.51 -0.51 -12.55
C GLU A 10 3.26 -0.65 -11.67
N LEU A 11 2.07 -0.37 -12.21
CA LEU A 11 0.80 -0.50 -11.48
C LEU A 11 0.53 -1.96 -11.06
N ARG A 12 0.84 -2.93 -11.94
CA ARG A 12 0.74 -4.35 -11.58
C ARG A 12 1.71 -4.72 -10.45
N ALA A 13 2.96 -4.25 -10.52
CA ALA A 13 3.93 -4.51 -9.47
C ALA A 13 3.54 -3.85 -8.13
N LEU A 14 2.95 -2.66 -8.17
CA LEU A 14 2.37 -2.01 -7.00
C LEU A 14 1.25 -2.86 -6.40
N MET A 15 0.31 -3.35 -7.23
CA MET A 15 -0.79 -4.20 -6.76
C MET A 15 -0.28 -5.47 -6.07
N THR A 16 0.70 -6.17 -6.66
CA THR A 16 1.32 -7.35 -6.04
C THR A 16 1.96 -7.04 -4.68
N GLY A 17 2.58 -5.87 -4.54
CA GLY A 17 3.11 -5.41 -3.25
C GLY A 17 2.01 -5.22 -2.20
N VAL A 18 0.87 -4.66 -2.59
CA VAL A 18 -0.26 -4.43 -1.69
C VAL A 18 -0.94 -5.73 -1.29
N GLU A 19 -1.16 -6.65 -2.23
CA GLU A 19 -1.70 -7.98 -1.96
C GLU A 19 -0.81 -8.74 -0.97
N ARG A 20 0.52 -8.67 -1.15
CA ARG A 20 1.48 -9.24 -0.19
C ARG A 20 1.35 -8.59 1.19
N ALA A 21 1.25 -7.26 1.28
CA ALA A 21 1.06 -6.57 2.55
C ALA A 21 -0.26 -6.97 3.24
N GLN A 22 -1.34 -7.14 2.47
CA GLN A 22 -2.64 -7.61 2.99
C GLN A 22 -2.56 -9.03 3.55
N GLY A 23 -1.89 -9.95 2.85
CA GLY A 23 -1.65 -11.31 3.35
C GLY A 23 -0.85 -11.33 4.65
N LEU A 24 0.19 -10.51 4.75
CA LEU A 24 0.98 -10.36 5.98
C LEU A 24 0.16 -9.74 7.12
N ALA A 25 -0.69 -8.75 6.84
CA ALA A 25 -1.57 -8.14 7.83
C ALA A 25 -2.65 -9.11 8.34
N ALA A 26 -3.17 -9.99 7.47
CA ALA A 26 -4.09 -11.05 7.88
C ALA A 26 -3.38 -12.07 8.81
N ALA A 27 -2.17 -12.50 8.43
CA ALA A 27 -1.38 -13.41 9.26
C ALA A 27 -1.03 -12.80 10.64
N ALA A 28 -0.69 -11.50 10.68
CA ALA A 28 -0.43 -10.79 11.93
C ALA A 28 -1.66 -10.73 12.84
N ASP A 29 -2.87 -10.55 12.28
CA ASP A 29 -4.11 -10.58 13.08
C ASP A 29 -4.37 -11.97 13.66
N SER A 30 -4.23 -13.03 12.87
CA SER A 30 -4.38 -14.41 13.34
C SER A 30 -3.39 -14.72 14.46
N GLN A 31 -2.13 -14.32 14.30
CA GLN A 31 -1.11 -14.50 15.32
C GLN A 31 -1.43 -13.72 16.61
N ALA A 32 -1.91 -12.48 16.50
CA ALA A 32 -2.35 -11.70 17.65
C ALA A 32 -3.54 -12.38 18.35
N GLN A 33 -4.48 -12.94 17.60
CA GLN A 33 -5.60 -13.70 18.17
C GLN A 33 -5.13 -14.93 18.96
N GLU A 34 -4.18 -15.70 18.44
CA GLU A 34 -3.61 -16.85 19.15
C GLU A 34 -2.91 -16.44 20.46
N VAL A 35 -2.21 -15.30 20.46
CA VAL A 35 -1.60 -14.75 21.68
C VAL A 35 -2.67 -14.37 22.69
N ALA A 36 -3.74 -13.71 22.25
CA ALA A 36 -4.84 -13.32 23.13
C ALA A 36 -5.52 -14.56 23.77
N LEU A 37 -5.79 -15.60 22.98
CA LEU A 37 -6.41 -16.85 23.46
C LEU A 37 -5.51 -17.57 24.47
N ARG A 38 -4.21 -17.69 24.19
CA ARG A 38 -3.23 -18.29 25.12
C ARG A 38 -3.12 -17.50 26.42
N ALA A 39 -3.06 -16.16 26.33
CA ALA A 39 -3.01 -15.30 27.51
C ALA A 39 -4.27 -15.46 28.37
N ALA A 40 -5.46 -15.46 27.75
CA ALA A 40 -6.72 -15.67 28.45
C ALA A 40 -6.79 -17.05 29.12
N GLY A 41 -6.42 -18.12 28.42
CA GLY A 41 -6.40 -19.48 28.96
C GLY A 41 -5.42 -19.68 30.11
N ALA A 42 -4.34 -18.89 30.15
CA ALA A 42 -3.36 -18.88 31.24
C ALA A 42 -3.71 -17.89 32.39
N GLY A 43 -4.86 -17.20 32.32
CA GLY A 43 -5.30 -16.25 33.34
C GLY A 43 -4.72 -14.83 33.23
N PHE A 44 -3.96 -14.52 32.18
CA PHE A 44 -3.40 -13.19 31.92
C PHE A 44 -4.40 -12.27 31.20
N VAL A 45 -5.52 -11.97 31.87
CA VAL A 45 -6.66 -11.22 31.28
C VAL A 45 -6.26 -9.83 30.76
N ALA A 46 -5.37 -9.12 31.46
CA ALA A 46 -4.89 -7.80 31.03
C ALA A 46 -4.11 -7.86 29.70
N VAL A 47 -3.32 -8.91 29.50
CA VAL A 47 -2.59 -9.13 28.25
C VAL A 47 -3.57 -9.43 27.12
N ALA A 48 -4.56 -10.32 27.35
CA ALA A 48 -5.59 -10.62 26.35
C ALA A 48 -6.37 -9.36 25.93
N ALA A 49 -6.76 -8.51 26.89
CA ALA A 49 -7.42 -7.24 26.63
C ALA A 49 -6.52 -6.24 25.88
N GLY A 50 -5.24 -6.17 26.22
CA GLY A 50 -4.27 -5.37 25.49
C GLY A 50 -4.14 -5.83 24.03
N VAL A 51 -4.01 -7.15 23.81
CA VAL A 51 -3.87 -7.71 22.46
C VAL A 51 -5.11 -7.44 21.60
N ALA A 52 -6.31 -7.35 22.18
CA ALA A 52 -7.49 -6.89 21.44
C ALA A 52 -7.31 -5.48 20.86
N ARG A 53 -6.60 -4.57 21.55
CA ARG A 53 -6.26 -3.24 21.02
C ARG A 53 -5.27 -3.32 19.88
N VAL A 54 -4.28 -4.21 19.96
CA VAL A 54 -3.34 -4.48 18.86
C VAL A 54 -4.09 -4.97 17.62
N ARG A 55 -5.05 -5.89 17.79
CA ARG A 55 -5.88 -6.38 16.68
C ARG A 55 -6.73 -5.29 16.02
N ASN A 56 -7.29 -4.37 16.83
CA ASN A 56 -7.98 -3.21 16.29
C ASN A 56 -7.04 -2.32 15.45
N ALA A 57 -5.79 -2.12 15.89
CA ALA A 57 -4.79 -1.39 15.11
C ALA A 57 -4.47 -2.13 13.79
N ILE A 58 -4.32 -3.46 13.82
CA ILE A 58 -4.11 -4.29 12.61
C ILE A 58 -5.30 -4.17 11.66
N THR A 59 -6.53 -4.13 12.17
CA THR A 59 -7.74 -3.92 11.34
C THR A 59 -7.73 -2.53 10.68
N GLY A 60 -7.27 -1.50 11.39
CA GLY A 60 -7.03 -0.17 10.81
C GLY A 60 -6.05 -0.21 9.65
N ILE A 61 -4.92 -0.89 9.85
CA ILE A 61 -3.90 -1.10 8.80
C ILE A 61 -4.50 -1.83 7.60
N GLN A 62 -5.27 -2.91 7.81
CA GLN A 62 -5.97 -3.63 6.73
C GLN A 62 -6.95 -2.72 5.97
N GLY A 63 -7.64 -1.81 6.68
CA GLY A 63 -8.47 -0.77 6.07
C GLY A 63 -7.68 0.16 5.16
N GLY A 64 -6.53 0.66 5.63
CA GLY A 64 -5.61 1.47 4.83
C GLY A 64 -5.08 0.74 3.60
N LEU A 65 -4.70 -0.53 3.74
CA LEU A 65 -4.25 -1.38 2.63
C LEU A 65 -5.36 -1.62 1.59
N ARG A 66 -6.62 -1.70 2.01
CA ARG A 66 -7.76 -1.81 1.08
C ARG A 66 -7.98 -0.51 0.31
N SER A 67 -7.88 0.64 0.98
CA SER A 67 -7.94 1.95 0.32
C SER A 67 -6.83 2.10 -0.71
N LEU A 68 -5.60 1.70 -0.35
CA LEU A 68 -4.44 1.68 -1.23
C LEU A 68 -4.66 0.80 -2.47
N ALA A 69 -5.18 -0.42 -2.30
CA ALA A 69 -5.55 -1.28 -3.42
C ALA A 69 -6.60 -0.63 -4.33
N GLY A 70 -7.59 0.06 -3.74
CA GLY A 70 -8.58 0.84 -4.49
C GLY A 70 -7.94 1.92 -5.37
N SER A 71 -7.02 2.73 -4.82
CA SER A 71 -6.33 3.77 -5.59
C SER A 71 -5.52 3.20 -6.76
N ILE A 72 -4.81 2.08 -6.57
CA ILE A 72 -4.04 1.44 -7.66
C ILE A 72 -4.99 0.82 -8.70
N GLY A 73 -6.14 0.28 -8.26
CA GLY A 73 -7.18 -0.22 -9.15
C GLY A 73 -7.75 0.87 -10.05
N GLU A 74 -8.06 2.04 -9.49
CA GLU A 74 -8.50 3.20 -10.26
C GLU A 74 -7.41 3.71 -11.22
N ALA A 75 -6.15 3.76 -10.79
CA ALA A 75 -5.02 4.08 -11.68
C ALA A 75 -4.93 3.11 -12.86
N THR A 76 -5.12 1.81 -12.61
CA THR A 76 -5.07 0.76 -13.63
C THR A 76 -6.22 0.91 -14.62
N LYS A 77 -7.44 1.18 -14.12
CA LYS A 77 -8.62 1.42 -14.95
C LYS A 77 -8.46 2.68 -15.80
N ALA A 78 -7.97 3.76 -15.22
CA ALA A 78 -7.70 5.01 -15.94
C ALA A 78 -6.62 4.81 -17.02
N THR A 79 -5.56 4.06 -16.73
CA THR A 79 -4.51 3.73 -17.71
C THR A 79 -5.08 2.91 -18.87
N ALA A 80 -5.93 1.93 -18.59
CA ALA A 80 -6.57 1.10 -19.62
C ALA A 80 -7.58 1.87 -20.50
N ALA A 81 -8.06 3.02 -20.03
CA ALA A 81 -8.96 3.88 -20.79
C ALA A 81 -8.24 4.78 -21.80
N VAL A 82 -6.89 4.86 -21.75
CA VAL A 82 -6.10 5.62 -22.73
C VAL A 82 -6.05 4.84 -24.06
N PRO A 83 -6.58 5.38 -25.18
CA PRO A 83 -6.53 4.69 -26.46
C PRO A 83 -5.09 4.41 -26.93
N ASN A 84 -4.87 3.29 -27.61
CA ASN A 84 -3.55 2.94 -28.18
C ASN A 84 -3.07 3.94 -29.25
N GLU A 85 -4.01 4.57 -29.95
CA GLU A 85 -3.77 5.61 -30.97
C GLU A 85 -4.27 6.98 -30.49
N ALA A 86 -4.21 7.23 -29.18
CA ALA A 86 -4.62 8.50 -28.60
C ALA A 86 -3.81 9.65 -29.19
N THR A 87 -4.49 10.75 -29.49
CA THR A 87 -3.82 12.02 -29.75
C THR A 87 -2.99 12.45 -28.53
N SER A 88 -2.04 13.35 -28.74
CA SER A 88 -1.26 13.94 -27.65
C SER A 88 -2.13 14.50 -26.52
N GLN A 89 -3.24 15.16 -26.87
CA GLN A 89 -4.14 15.76 -25.90
C GLN A 89 -4.98 14.73 -25.14
N GLU A 90 -5.42 13.65 -25.81
CA GLU A 90 -6.11 12.54 -25.16
C GLU A 90 -5.18 11.76 -24.22
N THR A 91 -3.90 11.59 -24.58
CA THR A 91 -2.91 10.96 -23.71
C THR A 91 -2.67 11.79 -22.45
N ILE A 92 -2.49 13.11 -22.60
CA ILE A 92 -2.31 14.01 -21.44
C ILE A 92 -3.55 13.98 -20.53
N ALA A 93 -4.75 14.09 -21.12
CA ALA A 93 -5.99 14.07 -20.37
C ALA A 93 -6.23 12.71 -19.67
N GLY A 94 -5.92 11.60 -20.34
CA GLY A 94 -6.09 10.25 -19.81
C GLY A 94 -5.07 9.88 -18.73
N LEU A 95 -3.86 10.45 -18.76
CA LEU A 95 -2.82 10.19 -17.76
C LEU A 95 -2.92 11.05 -16.49
N ALA A 96 -3.61 12.20 -16.53
CA ALA A 96 -3.78 13.03 -15.35
C ALA A 96 -4.50 12.31 -14.18
N PRO A 97 -5.61 11.57 -14.40
CA PRO A 97 -6.22 10.73 -13.36
C PRO A 97 -5.30 9.63 -12.83
N VAL A 98 -4.45 9.06 -13.69
CA VAL A 98 -3.47 8.03 -13.30
C VAL A 98 -2.45 8.62 -12.33
N GLN A 99 -1.93 9.81 -12.63
CA GLN A 99 -0.99 10.52 -11.76
C GLN A 99 -1.61 10.78 -10.38
N SER A 100 -2.83 11.32 -10.34
CA SER A 100 -3.54 11.60 -9.07
C SER A 100 -3.77 10.33 -8.26
N ALA A 101 -4.09 9.21 -8.90
CA ALA A 101 -4.33 7.94 -8.23
C ALA A 101 -3.02 7.31 -7.68
N VAL A 102 -1.91 7.45 -8.40
CA VAL A 102 -0.58 7.04 -7.92
C VAL A 102 -0.13 7.87 -6.72
N ASP A 103 -0.39 9.18 -6.72
CA ASP A 103 -0.11 10.05 -5.58
C ASP A 103 -0.96 9.68 -4.35
N ALA A 104 -2.25 9.44 -4.55
CA ALA A 104 -3.13 8.95 -3.47
C ALA A 104 -2.66 7.58 -2.92
N ALA A 105 -2.17 6.69 -3.79
CA ALA A 105 -1.60 5.41 -3.37
C ALA A 105 -0.32 5.62 -2.52
N ARG A 106 0.54 6.56 -2.90
CA ARG A 106 1.73 6.90 -2.11
C ARG A 106 1.35 7.39 -0.71
N ASP A 107 0.40 8.31 -0.63
CA ASP A 107 -0.04 8.89 0.64
C ASP A 107 -0.70 7.85 1.53
N ALA A 108 -1.55 6.98 0.96
CA ALA A 108 -2.16 5.87 1.68
C ALA A 108 -1.12 4.87 2.22
N ALA A 109 -0.08 4.55 1.42
CA ALA A 109 1.01 3.69 1.86
C ALA A 109 1.82 4.32 3.00
N ALA A 110 2.12 5.62 2.92
CA ALA A 110 2.81 6.35 3.98
C ALA A 110 1.98 6.42 5.28
N GLY A 111 0.67 6.63 5.16
CA GLY A 111 -0.26 6.58 6.28
C GLY A 111 -0.28 5.20 6.96
N ALA A 112 -0.34 4.12 6.18
CA ALA A 112 -0.29 2.76 6.70
C ALA A 112 1.05 2.44 7.40
N ILE A 113 2.19 2.93 6.88
CA ILE A 113 3.50 2.80 7.55
C ILE A 113 3.47 3.46 8.94
N THR A 114 2.84 4.61 9.06
CA THR A 114 2.71 5.33 10.35
C THR A 114 1.88 4.52 11.33
N GLN A 115 0.71 4.01 10.91
CA GLN A 115 -0.16 3.15 11.73
C GLN A 115 0.55 1.87 12.18
N ILE A 116 1.40 1.28 11.33
CA ILE A 116 2.22 0.13 11.71
C ILE A 116 3.20 0.49 12.83
N GLY A 117 3.83 1.67 12.76
CA GLY A 117 4.72 2.16 13.83
C GLY A 117 3.99 2.30 15.17
N GLU A 118 2.78 2.84 15.15
CA GLU A 118 1.91 2.94 16.34
C GLU A 118 1.52 1.56 16.88
N ALA A 119 1.16 0.62 16.00
CA ALA A 119 0.87 -0.76 16.38
C ALA A 119 2.09 -1.46 17.00
N GLN A 120 3.29 -1.23 16.48
CA GLN A 120 4.54 -1.77 17.04
C GLN A 120 4.77 -1.25 18.47
N GLN A 121 4.53 0.04 18.73
CA GLN A 121 4.62 0.60 20.08
C GLN A 121 3.61 -0.03 21.03
N LEU A 122 2.36 -0.21 20.59
CA LEU A 122 1.33 -0.90 21.38
C LEU A 122 1.78 -2.32 21.75
N VAL A 123 2.29 -3.09 20.78
CA VAL A 123 2.79 -4.46 21.00
C VAL A 123 3.93 -4.47 22.02
N ALA A 124 4.89 -3.56 21.89
CA ALA A 124 6.04 -3.49 22.79
C ALA A 124 5.62 -3.23 24.24
N VAL A 125 4.62 -2.36 24.46
CA VAL A 125 4.10 -2.04 25.79
C VAL A 125 3.24 -3.17 26.35
N ILE A 126 2.31 -3.72 25.56
CA ILE A 126 1.32 -4.71 26.02
C ILE A 126 1.96 -6.07 26.32
N LEU A 127 2.97 -6.45 25.53
CA LEU A 127 3.66 -7.73 25.66
C LEU A 127 5.00 -7.59 26.40
N GLN A 128 5.19 -6.51 27.15
CA GLN A 128 6.38 -6.30 27.97
C GLN A 128 6.50 -7.43 29.01
N GLY A 129 7.63 -8.15 29.02
CA GLY A 129 7.84 -9.33 29.87
C GLY A 129 7.28 -10.65 29.32
N GLY A 130 6.63 -10.63 28.15
CA GLY A 130 6.20 -11.82 27.40
C GLY A 130 7.07 -12.08 26.16
N GLN A 131 6.43 -12.47 25.05
CA GLN A 131 7.10 -12.68 23.75
C GLN A 131 6.56 -11.70 22.69
N PRO A 132 6.98 -10.41 22.71
CA PRO A 132 6.58 -9.43 21.69
C PRO A 132 7.21 -9.69 20.31
N GLY A 133 8.37 -10.34 20.28
CA GLY A 133 9.23 -10.48 19.10
C GLY A 133 8.50 -10.96 17.84
N PRO A 134 7.76 -12.09 17.89
CA PRO A 134 7.06 -12.60 16.71
C PRO A 134 6.05 -11.62 16.11
N LEU A 135 5.32 -10.86 16.93
CA LEU A 135 4.31 -9.92 16.43
C LEU A 135 4.94 -8.62 15.93
N LEU A 136 6.01 -8.15 16.58
CA LEU A 136 6.81 -7.03 16.09
C LEU A 136 7.44 -7.34 14.73
N GLN A 137 7.95 -8.55 14.53
CA GLN A 137 8.53 -9.00 13.26
C GLN A 137 7.48 -9.08 12.15
N ALA A 138 6.27 -9.56 12.47
CA ALA A 138 5.16 -9.57 11.52
C ALA A 138 4.79 -8.16 11.06
N LEU A 139 4.65 -7.22 12.00
CA LEU A 139 4.39 -5.81 11.70
C LEU A 139 5.52 -5.17 10.88
N ASP A 140 6.78 -5.46 11.23
CA ASP A 140 7.93 -4.96 10.47
C ASP A 140 7.97 -5.49 9.03
N SER A 141 7.60 -6.75 8.82
CA SER A 141 7.51 -7.33 7.48
C SER A 141 6.49 -6.60 6.60
N ILE A 142 5.34 -6.20 7.16
CA ILE A 142 4.34 -5.38 6.45
C ILE A 142 4.96 -4.01 6.11
N LYS A 143 5.63 -3.37 7.08
CA LYS A 143 6.28 -2.06 6.90
C LYS A 143 7.31 -2.08 5.77
N GLN A 144 8.18 -3.09 5.73
CA GLN A 144 9.20 -3.23 4.70
C GLN A 144 8.58 -3.33 3.30
N VAL A 145 7.50 -4.11 3.14
CA VAL A 145 6.76 -4.19 1.87
C VAL A 145 6.19 -2.83 1.48
N LEU A 146 5.59 -2.09 2.42
CA LEU A 146 5.03 -0.77 2.14
C LEU A 146 6.08 0.28 1.80
N VAL A 147 7.28 0.22 2.40
CA VAL A 147 8.40 1.09 2.01
C VAL A 147 8.76 0.87 0.54
N LEU A 148 8.80 -0.39 0.07
CA LEU A 148 9.04 -0.70 -1.33
C LEU A 148 7.89 -0.22 -2.24
N VAL A 149 6.63 -0.30 -1.77
CA VAL A 149 5.48 0.26 -2.50
C VAL A 149 5.64 1.77 -2.66
N VAL A 150 5.96 2.51 -1.59
CA VAL A 150 6.21 3.96 -1.66
C VAL A 150 7.33 4.28 -2.66
N GLN A 151 8.44 3.55 -2.64
CA GLN A 151 9.52 3.75 -3.61
C GLN A 151 9.04 3.52 -5.06
N ARG A 152 8.27 2.45 -5.30
CA ARG A 152 7.73 2.15 -6.63
C ARG A 152 6.71 3.19 -7.13
N THR A 153 5.92 3.79 -6.24
CA THR A 153 5.02 4.89 -6.66
C THR A 153 5.80 6.07 -7.25
N GLY A 154 7.03 6.32 -6.78
CA GLY A 154 7.93 7.31 -7.39
C GLY A 154 8.33 6.95 -8.83
N GLY A 155 8.64 5.68 -9.10
CA GLY A 155 8.96 5.19 -10.45
C GLY A 155 7.77 5.22 -11.41
N ALA A 156 6.58 4.87 -10.91
CA ALA A 156 5.33 4.99 -11.66
C ALA A 156 5.05 6.45 -12.04
N ARG A 157 5.16 7.38 -11.06
CA ARG A 157 4.99 8.82 -11.28
C ARG A 157 5.96 9.36 -12.32
N GLN A 158 7.25 9.01 -12.22
CA GLN A 158 8.25 9.45 -13.19
C GLN A 158 7.94 8.94 -14.61
N SER A 159 7.42 7.72 -14.73
CA SER A 159 7.03 7.14 -16.03
C SER A 159 5.82 7.86 -16.63
N ILE A 160 4.86 8.27 -15.80
CA ILE A 160 3.70 9.08 -16.20
C ILE A 160 4.14 10.49 -16.63
N GLU A 161 5.00 11.15 -15.84
CA GLU A 161 5.52 12.48 -16.16
C GLU A 161 6.30 12.50 -17.47
N ALA A 162 7.12 11.47 -17.73
CA ALA A 162 7.83 11.31 -18.99
C ALA A 162 6.85 11.17 -20.18
N ALA A 163 5.80 10.37 -20.03
CA ALA A 163 4.78 10.17 -21.07
C ALA A 163 4.02 11.47 -21.39
N ILE A 164 3.65 12.24 -20.36
CA ILE A 164 2.99 13.54 -20.51
C ILE A 164 3.92 14.53 -21.20
N ALA A 165 5.21 14.56 -20.83
CA ALA A 165 6.19 15.47 -21.42
C ALA A 165 6.41 15.16 -22.92
N GLU A 166 6.54 13.89 -23.29
CA GLU A 166 6.66 13.47 -24.69
C GLU A 166 5.40 13.81 -25.49
N ALA A 167 4.21 13.51 -24.96
CA ALA A 167 2.95 13.86 -25.61
C ALA A 167 2.83 15.36 -25.89
N ARG A 168 3.25 16.21 -24.94
CA ARG A 168 3.30 17.68 -25.11
C ARG A 168 4.28 18.10 -26.20
N GLN A 169 5.46 17.50 -26.27
CA GLN A 169 6.44 17.81 -27.31
C GLN A 169 5.90 17.47 -28.69
N LEU A 170 5.35 16.26 -28.87
CA LEU A 170 4.75 15.82 -30.13
C LEU A 170 3.59 16.73 -30.58
N GLY A 171 2.73 17.14 -29.63
CA GLY A 171 1.63 18.07 -29.90
C GLY A 171 2.11 19.48 -30.29
N SER A 172 3.27 19.93 -29.78
CA SER A 172 3.85 21.22 -30.14
C SER A 172 4.55 21.25 -31.50
N SER A 173 5.03 20.10 -31.99
CA SER A 173 5.65 19.94 -33.31
C SER A 173 4.68 19.65 -34.46
N GLY A 174 3.41 19.37 -34.14
CA GLY A 174 2.35 19.01 -35.09
C GLY A 174 1.39 20.13 -35.47
N ASN A 175 1.70 21.39 -35.11
CA ASN A 175 0.96 22.59 -35.51
C ASN A 175 1.76 23.41 -36.54
#